data_AF-A0A2H3JK79-F1
#
_entry.id   AF-A0A2H3JK79-F1
#
_cell.length_a   1.000
_cell.length_b   1.000
_cell.length_c   1.000
_cell.angle_alpha   90.00
_cell.angle_beta   90.00
_cell.angle_gamma   90.00
#
_symmetry.space_group_name_H-M   'P 1'
#
loop_
_entity.id
_entity.type
_entity.pdbx_description
1 polymer ?
#
loop_
_entity_poly.entity_id
_entity_poly.type
_entity_poly.pdbx_seq_one_letter_code
_entity_poly.pdbx_strand_id
1 'polypeptide(L)'
;EQRNKDNPEHLKAWLSELYDKVGVVDDLGETSSFHVTISATAKYFKNGPRNERSHMRIILDIVGEPLSKFTSTKQLIRAIRDAIIGHLLTYLSSVLHRDVSFGNVMLVRKGAVEFCGFIDDLDYGSPVDSSKFRWKGIKGTPFQGKSLQGTLLSAGEQKRFRELENKLKERTGTVEFMAMELMNVDPKQDVSHQVHHDLESFFWLLVWFVLRHTNHDHKEGKGTFAKVFGTNYHKTTHQERKENMLLRKFFTIKGNTPLSYLLQRLQSMVSDAYILNVPKFGNVTQTPVPLTYDAMLEAFDEALGMKGWPEDDVAIPFKPPYS
;
A
#
# COMPACT_ATOMS: atom_id res chain seq x y z
N GLU A 1 2.44 -23.26 -6.85
CA GLU A 1 0.98 -23.46 -6.95
C GLU A 1 0.36 -22.94 -8.27
N GLN A 2 1.16 -22.77 -9.34
CA GLN A 2 0.67 -22.30 -10.64
C GLN A 2 -0.34 -23.26 -11.32
N ARG A 3 -0.36 -24.55 -10.95
CA ARG A 3 -1.21 -25.59 -11.58
C ARG A 3 -2.67 -25.64 -11.12
N ASN A 4 -3.04 -24.92 -10.07
CA ASN A 4 -4.43 -24.92 -9.56
C ASN A 4 -5.20 -23.63 -9.89
N LYS A 5 -4.59 -22.69 -10.63
CA LYS A 5 -5.25 -21.48 -11.16
C LYS A 5 -5.88 -21.70 -12.55
N ASP A 6 -5.70 -22.89 -13.13
CA ASP A 6 -6.13 -23.23 -14.50
C ASP A 6 -7.57 -23.76 -14.58
N ASN A 7 -8.33 -23.77 -13.47
CA ASN A 7 -9.73 -24.19 -13.46
C ASN A 7 -10.66 -22.95 -13.33
N PRO A 8 -11.34 -22.54 -14.42
CA PRO A 8 -12.24 -21.39 -14.44
C PRO A 8 -13.35 -21.48 -13.38
N GLU A 9 -13.82 -22.69 -13.07
CA GLU A 9 -14.87 -22.92 -12.07
C GLU A 9 -14.36 -22.64 -10.64
N HIS A 10 -13.09 -22.92 -10.36
CA HIS A 10 -12.48 -22.62 -9.05
C HIS A 10 -12.23 -21.11 -8.86
N LEU A 11 -11.81 -20.40 -9.92
CA LEU A 11 -11.65 -18.95 -9.87
C LEU A 11 -13.01 -18.26 -9.70
N LYS A 12 -14.03 -18.75 -10.40
CA LYS A 12 -15.40 -18.25 -10.31
C LYS A 12 -16.02 -18.54 -8.94
N ALA A 13 -15.78 -19.71 -8.36
CA ALA A 13 -16.17 -20.04 -7.00
C ALA A 13 -15.44 -19.17 -5.95
N TRP A 14 -14.12 -18.97 -6.10
CA TRP A 14 -13.34 -18.12 -5.21
C TRP A 14 -13.79 -16.65 -5.28
N LEU A 15 -14.10 -16.13 -6.46
CA LEU A 15 -14.63 -14.78 -6.65
C LEU A 15 -16.05 -14.64 -6.11
N SER A 16 -16.95 -15.60 -6.39
CA SER A 16 -18.31 -15.61 -5.83
C SER A 16 -18.28 -15.65 -4.30
N GLU A 17 -17.36 -16.42 -3.73
CA GLU A 17 -17.14 -16.48 -2.30
C GLU A 17 -16.54 -15.18 -1.75
N LEU A 18 -15.68 -14.48 -2.48
CA LEU A 18 -15.19 -13.16 -2.14
C LEU A 18 -16.32 -12.10 -2.19
N TYR A 19 -17.15 -12.12 -3.22
CA TYR A 19 -18.28 -11.21 -3.41
C TYR A 19 -19.34 -11.41 -2.32
N ASP A 20 -19.69 -12.66 -2.00
CA ASP A 20 -20.63 -12.98 -0.92
C ASP A 20 -20.05 -12.64 0.47
N LYS A 21 -18.74 -12.80 0.68
CA LYS A 21 -18.09 -12.55 1.99
C LYS A 21 -17.83 -11.08 2.29
N VAL A 22 -17.59 -10.24 1.28
CA VAL A 22 -17.24 -8.82 1.47
C VAL A 22 -18.51 -7.94 1.58
N GLY A 23 -19.70 -8.48 1.29
CA GLY A 23 -20.98 -7.79 1.51
C GLY A 23 -21.11 -6.48 0.71
N VAL A 24 -20.38 -6.37 -0.40
CA VAL A 24 -20.41 -5.21 -1.28
C VAL A 24 -21.49 -5.44 -2.34
N VAL A 25 -22.70 -5.05 -1.92
CA VAL A 25 -23.73 -4.34 -2.71
C VAL A 25 -24.76 -5.22 -3.45
N ASP A 26 -26.02 -5.10 -3.02
CA ASP A 26 -27.18 -5.11 -3.90
C ASP A 26 -26.91 -4.13 -5.07
N ASP A 27 -26.67 -4.70 -6.25
CA ASP A 27 -26.65 -4.00 -7.54
C ASP A 27 -25.39 -3.17 -7.86
N LEU A 28 -24.27 -3.85 -8.12
CA LEU A 28 -23.32 -3.42 -9.14
C LEU A 28 -23.59 -4.26 -10.38
N GLY A 29 -24.34 -3.70 -11.32
CA GLY A 29 -24.84 -4.36 -12.52
C GLY A 29 -23.80 -5.23 -13.24
N GLU A 30 -24.28 -6.39 -13.71
CA GLU A 30 -23.65 -7.43 -14.53
C GLU A 30 -22.45 -6.97 -15.41
N THR A 31 -21.25 -6.71 -14.90
CA THR A 31 -20.13 -6.30 -15.79
C THR A 31 -18.70 -6.68 -15.40
N SER A 32 -18.42 -7.47 -14.36
CA SER A 32 -17.03 -7.91 -14.13
C SER A 32 -16.66 -9.15 -14.96
N SER A 33 -16.15 -8.91 -16.17
CA SER A 33 -15.66 -9.98 -17.06
C SER A 33 -14.14 -10.18 -16.93
N PHE A 34 -13.73 -11.16 -16.11
CA PHE A 34 -12.33 -11.57 -16.04
C PHE A 34 -12.00 -12.52 -17.20
N HIS A 35 -11.10 -12.13 -18.10
CA HIS A 35 -10.65 -12.97 -19.22
C HIS A 35 -9.21 -13.43 -19.03
N VAL A 36 -9.00 -14.74 -18.83
CA VAL A 36 -7.68 -15.37 -18.81
C VAL A 36 -7.44 -16.06 -20.15
N THR A 37 -6.48 -15.58 -20.93
CA THR A 37 -6.00 -16.29 -22.13
C THR A 37 -4.69 -17.01 -21.81
N ILE A 38 -4.70 -18.34 -21.82
CA ILE A 38 -3.49 -19.17 -21.68
C ILE A 38 -3.01 -19.55 -23.08
N SER A 39 -1.86 -19.01 -23.51
CA SER A 39 -1.19 -19.46 -24.74
C SER A 39 -0.04 -20.40 -24.37
N ALA A 40 -0.22 -21.70 -24.60
CA ALA A 40 0.88 -22.66 -24.56
C ALA A 40 1.64 -22.60 -25.89
N THR A 41 2.96 -22.39 -25.86
CA THR A 41 3.77 -22.50 -27.08
C THR A 41 3.79 -23.96 -27.52
N ALA A 42 3.43 -24.23 -28.78
CA ALA A 42 3.46 -25.57 -29.35
C ALA A 42 4.85 -26.21 -29.14
N LYS A 43 4.86 -27.41 -28.53
CA LYS A 43 6.06 -28.18 -28.22
C LYS A 43 6.92 -28.38 -29.48
N TYR A 44 8.13 -27.81 -29.50
CA TYR A 44 9.21 -28.41 -30.26
C TYR A 44 9.77 -29.56 -29.42
N PHE A 45 9.59 -30.79 -29.88
CA PHE A 45 9.98 -32.04 -29.20
C PHE A 45 11.45 -32.07 -28.70
N LYS A 46 12.32 -31.20 -29.19
CA LYS A 46 13.75 -31.14 -28.84
C LYS A 46 14.08 -30.35 -27.57
N ASN A 47 13.18 -29.53 -27.00
CA ASN A 47 13.52 -28.57 -25.94
C ASN A 47 13.13 -29.00 -24.50
N GLY A 48 12.64 -30.23 -24.29
CA GLY A 48 12.29 -30.75 -22.96
C GLY A 48 11.19 -29.96 -22.22
N PRO A 49 10.76 -30.40 -21.01
CA PRO A 49 9.69 -29.75 -20.24
C PRO A 49 10.12 -28.44 -19.56
N ARG A 50 11.38 -28.01 -19.73
CA ARG A 50 11.96 -26.82 -19.10
C ARG A 50 11.93 -25.71 -20.14
N ASN A 51 10.81 -24.98 -20.26
CA ASN A 51 10.65 -23.66 -20.92
C ASN A 51 9.18 -23.34 -21.28
N GLU A 52 8.20 -24.02 -20.69
CA GLU A 52 6.79 -23.66 -20.88
C GLU A 52 6.53 -22.28 -20.23
N ARG A 53 6.30 -21.28 -21.08
CA ARG A 53 5.88 -19.94 -20.67
C ARG A 53 4.40 -19.80 -20.98
N SER A 54 3.59 -19.69 -19.94
CA SER A 54 2.18 -19.34 -20.06
C SER A 54 2.05 -17.83 -19.95
N HIS A 55 1.45 -17.19 -20.95
CA HIS A 55 0.99 -15.82 -20.83
C HIS A 55 -0.30 -15.82 -20.02
N MET A 56 -0.43 -14.93 -19.03
CA MET A 56 -1.67 -14.68 -18.29
C MET A 56 -2.04 -13.22 -18.49
N ARG A 57 -3.33 -12.94 -18.73
CA ARG A 57 -3.87 -11.58 -18.77
C ARG A 57 -4.95 -11.49 -17.71
N ILE A 58 -4.92 -10.40 -16.96
CA ILE A 58 -6.00 -10.00 -16.07
C ILE A 58 -6.57 -8.72 -16.69
N ILE A 59 -7.86 -8.73 -17.00
CA ILE A 59 -8.57 -7.56 -17.50
C ILE A 59 -9.42 -7.05 -16.34
N LEU A 60 -9.22 -5.77 -16.00
CA LEU A 60 -9.95 -5.08 -14.96
C LEU A 60 -10.83 -4.01 -15.60
N ASP A 61 -12.05 -3.83 -15.08
CA ASP A 61 -12.97 -2.81 -15.58
C ASP A 61 -12.50 -1.39 -15.21
N ILE A 62 -11.72 -1.29 -14.13
CA ILE A 62 -11.14 -0.04 -13.65
C ILE A 62 -9.85 0.24 -14.42
N VAL A 63 -9.83 1.36 -15.15
CA VAL A 63 -8.62 1.83 -15.82
C VAL A 63 -7.85 2.79 -14.92
N GLY A 64 -6.63 2.40 -14.57
CA GLY A 64 -5.70 3.20 -13.78
C GLY A 64 -4.83 4.14 -14.59
N GLU A 65 -4.41 5.23 -13.96
CA GLU A 65 -3.33 6.08 -14.42
C GLU A 65 -2.25 6.19 -13.34
N PRO A 66 -0.97 6.36 -13.74
CA PRO A 66 0.11 6.52 -12.76
C PRO A 66 -0.18 7.66 -11.80
N LEU A 67 0.06 7.44 -10.51
CA LEU A 67 -0.24 8.42 -9.46
C LEU A 67 0.46 9.77 -9.69
N SER A 68 1.59 9.80 -10.41
CA SER A 68 2.30 11.01 -10.83
C SER A 68 1.52 11.95 -11.75
N LYS A 69 0.38 11.53 -12.31
CA LYS A 69 -0.47 12.34 -13.18
C LYS A 69 -1.51 13.17 -12.40
N PHE A 70 -1.41 13.25 -11.07
CA PHE A 70 -2.36 14.02 -10.28
C PHE A 70 -2.42 15.48 -10.75
N THR A 71 -3.63 16.01 -10.86
CA THR A 71 -3.90 17.40 -11.28
C THR A 71 -3.98 18.37 -10.11
N SER A 72 -4.08 17.86 -8.88
CA SER A 72 -3.92 18.65 -7.66
C SER A 72 -3.41 17.75 -6.54
N THR A 73 -2.71 18.32 -5.56
CA THR A 73 -2.29 17.53 -4.39
C THR A 73 -3.49 17.02 -3.60
N LYS A 74 -4.64 17.73 -3.64
CA LYS A 74 -5.89 17.24 -3.07
C LYS A 74 -6.33 15.93 -3.73
N GLN A 75 -6.19 15.81 -5.05
CA GLN A 75 -6.45 14.56 -5.77
C GLN A 75 -5.47 13.46 -5.35
N LEU A 76 -4.17 13.77 -5.24
CA LEU A 76 -3.15 12.83 -4.75
C LEU A 76 -3.53 12.25 -3.38
N ILE A 77 -3.92 13.10 -2.43
CA ILE A 77 -4.30 12.68 -1.08
C ILE A 77 -5.57 11.84 -1.08
N ARG A 78 -6.58 12.21 -1.88
CA ARG A 78 -7.79 11.38 -2.05
C ARG A 78 -7.46 10.01 -2.63
N ALA A 79 -6.59 9.95 -3.64
CA ALA A 79 -6.21 8.71 -4.28
C ALA A 79 -5.45 7.77 -3.33
N ILE A 80 -4.51 8.29 -2.55
CA ILE A 80 -3.79 7.49 -1.54
C ILE A 80 -4.75 7.02 -0.44
N ARG A 81 -5.65 7.89 0.05
CA ARG A 81 -6.68 7.49 1.02
C ARG A 81 -7.55 6.35 0.49
N ASP A 82 -8.02 6.47 -0.75
CA ASP A 82 -8.87 5.45 -1.37
C ASP A 82 -8.10 4.14 -1.59
N ALA A 83 -6.79 4.21 -1.87
CA ALA A 83 -5.91 3.04 -1.91
C ALA A 83 -5.71 2.38 -0.54
N ILE A 84 -5.66 3.16 0.56
CA ILE A 84 -5.65 2.61 1.93
C ILE A 84 -6.96 1.87 2.23
N ILE A 85 -8.10 2.37 1.73
CA ILE A 85 -9.39 1.67 1.82
C ILE A 85 -9.35 0.36 1.01
N GLY A 86 -8.80 0.38 -0.21
CA GLY A 86 -8.59 -0.84 -1.01
C GLY A 86 -7.68 -1.86 -0.32
N HIS A 87 -6.63 -1.39 0.35
CA HIS A 87 -5.74 -2.22 1.16
C HIS A 87 -6.47 -2.84 2.36
N LEU A 88 -7.32 -2.07 3.07
CA LEU A 88 -8.20 -2.58 4.11
C LEU A 88 -9.13 -3.70 3.61
N LEU A 89 -9.77 -3.51 2.45
CA LEU A 89 -10.63 -4.53 1.85
C LEU A 89 -9.85 -5.80 1.47
N THR A 90 -8.61 -5.63 0.98
CA THR A 90 -7.69 -6.73 0.70
C THR A 90 -7.35 -7.50 1.98
N TYR A 91 -7.05 -6.77 3.06
CA TYR A 91 -6.78 -7.37 4.37
C TYR A 91 -7.97 -8.11 4.96
N LEU A 92 -9.18 -7.54 4.87
CA LEU A 92 -10.43 -8.20 5.27
C LEU A 92 -10.69 -9.47 4.45
N SER A 93 -10.14 -9.56 3.24
CA SER A 93 -10.14 -10.74 2.38
C SER A 93 -9.01 -11.72 2.70
N SER A 94 -8.34 -11.55 3.85
CA SER A 94 -7.25 -12.41 4.32
C SER A 94 -5.99 -12.40 3.44
N VAL A 95 -5.72 -11.26 2.79
CA VAL A 95 -4.50 -11.02 2.00
C VAL A 95 -3.79 -9.76 2.51
N LEU A 96 -2.49 -9.85 2.75
CA LEU A 96 -1.61 -8.72 3.01
C LEU A 96 -0.87 -8.35 1.72
N HIS A 97 -0.73 -7.07 1.41
CA HIS A 97 -0.23 -6.61 0.11
C HIS A 97 1.29 -6.73 -0.02
N ARG A 98 2.03 -6.29 0.99
CA ARG A 98 3.51 -6.37 1.10
C ARG A 98 4.34 -5.54 0.11
N ASP A 99 3.77 -5.01 -0.95
CA ASP A 99 4.48 -4.10 -1.88
C ASP A 99 3.72 -2.81 -2.20
N VAL A 100 3.41 -2.02 -1.17
CA VAL A 100 2.87 -0.66 -1.38
C VAL A 100 3.97 0.23 -1.96
N SER A 101 3.83 0.63 -3.22
CA SER A 101 4.84 1.39 -3.96
C SER A 101 4.22 2.37 -4.96
N PHE A 102 5.03 3.22 -5.59
CA PHE A 102 4.55 4.17 -6.60
C PHE A 102 4.01 3.51 -7.88
N GLY A 103 4.37 2.25 -8.14
CA GLY A 103 3.88 1.49 -9.29
C GLY A 103 2.52 0.84 -9.04
N ASN A 104 2.22 0.58 -7.77
CA ASN A 104 1.09 -0.26 -7.36
C ASN A 104 -0.10 0.56 -6.84
N VAL A 105 0.11 1.85 -6.56
CA VAL A 105 -0.99 2.78 -6.23
C VAL A 105 -1.27 3.67 -7.45
N MET A 106 -2.52 3.68 -7.90
CA MET A 106 -2.94 4.33 -9.14
C MET A 106 -4.10 5.31 -8.93
N LEU A 107 -4.19 6.29 -9.83
CA LEU A 107 -5.38 7.14 -9.98
C LEU A 107 -6.44 6.38 -10.76
N VAL A 108 -7.70 6.50 -10.34
CA VAL A 108 -8.83 6.06 -11.16
C VAL A 108 -9.06 7.06 -12.29
N ARG A 109 -9.21 6.58 -13.52
CA ARG A 109 -9.60 7.45 -14.64
C ARG A 109 -11.00 8.03 -14.39
N LYS A 110 -11.12 9.36 -14.54
CA LYS A 110 -12.37 10.10 -14.33
C LYS A 110 -13.55 9.44 -15.06
N GLY A 111 -14.65 9.23 -14.34
CA GLY A 111 -15.89 8.67 -14.89
C GLY A 111 -16.01 7.15 -14.81
N ALA A 112 -14.99 6.43 -14.31
CA ALA A 112 -15.07 4.98 -14.11
C ALA A 112 -15.83 4.60 -12.82
N VAL A 113 -15.45 5.18 -11.68
CA VAL A 113 -16.08 4.97 -10.36
C VAL A 113 -15.97 6.23 -9.49
N GLU A 114 -16.65 6.27 -8.34
CA GLU A 114 -16.61 7.40 -7.39
C GLU A 114 -15.25 7.56 -6.66
N PHE A 115 -14.43 6.51 -6.64
CA PHE A 115 -13.10 6.53 -6.04
C PHE A 115 -12.09 7.29 -6.90
N CYS A 116 -11.15 7.97 -6.25
CA CYS A 116 -10.06 8.72 -6.88
C CYS A 116 -8.81 7.87 -7.11
N GLY A 117 -8.62 6.79 -6.35
CA GLY A 117 -7.45 5.92 -6.46
C GLY A 117 -7.71 4.51 -5.96
N PHE A 118 -6.78 3.62 -6.25
CA PHE A 118 -6.82 2.21 -5.86
C PHE A 118 -5.40 1.66 -5.74
N ILE A 119 -5.28 0.50 -5.08
CA ILE A 119 -4.06 -0.30 -5.02
C ILE A 119 -4.22 -1.55 -5.89
N ASP A 120 -3.16 -1.93 -6.59
CA ASP A 120 -3.08 -3.06 -7.52
C ASP A 120 -1.80 -3.86 -7.25
N ASP A 121 -1.61 -4.96 -7.98
CA ASP A 121 -0.44 -5.84 -7.93
C ASP A 121 -0.28 -6.59 -6.60
N LEU A 122 -0.96 -7.74 -6.53
CA LEU A 122 -0.89 -8.68 -5.40
C LEU A 122 0.15 -9.79 -5.61
N ASP A 123 1.09 -9.65 -6.54
CA ASP A 123 2.08 -10.71 -6.82
C ASP A 123 3.00 -10.98 -5.63
N TYR A 124 3.23 -9.98 -4.78
CA TYR A 124 3.95 -10.11 -3.50
C TYR A 124 3.04 -10.39 -2.29
N GLY A 125 1.74 -10.50 -2.52
CA GLY A 125 0.76 -10.67 -1.45
C GLY A 125 0.99 -11.97 -0.69
N SER A 126 0.73 -11.94 0.61
CA SER A 126 0.75 -13.13 1.46
C SER A 126 -0.59 -13.34 2.14
N PRO A 127 -0.95 -14.59 2.44
CA PRO A 127 -2.14 -14.81 3.22
C PRO A 127 -1.97 -14.35 4.68
N VAL A 128 -3.07 -13.91 5.30
CA VAL A 128 -3.09 -13.46 6.70
C VAL A 128 -4.42 -13.81 7.38
N ASP A 129 -4.41 -14.09 8.68
CA ASP A 129 -5.63 -14.29 9.44
C ASP A 129 -6.27 -12.94 9.80
N SER A 130 -7.37 -12.61 9.12
CA SER A 130 -8.16 -11.41 9.37
C SER A 130 -9.43 -11.69 10.17
N SER A 131 -9.71 -12.94 10.54
CA SER A 131 -11.02 -13.39 11.06
C SER A 131 -11.49 -12.67 12.33
N LYS A 132 -10.54 -12.21 13.16
CA LYS A 132 -10.78 -11.45 14.39
C LYS A 132 -10.91 -9.95 14.15
N PHE A 133 -10.51 -9.47 12.98
CA PHE A 133 -10.56 -8.06 12.65
C PHE A 133 -12.01 -7.63 12.40
N ARG A 134 -12.35 -6.47 12.95
CA ARG A 134 -13.63 -5.79 12.78
C ARG A 134 -13.32 -4.34 12.50
N TRP A 135 -13.96 -3.80 11.49
CA TRP A 135 -13.80 -2.39 11.15
C TRP A 135 -15.17 -1.75 10.96
N LYS A 136 -15.35 -0.58 11.57
CA LYS A 136 -16.58 0.19 11.44
C LYS A 136 -16.31 1.36 10.53
N GLY A 137 -17.11 1.47 9.48
CA GLY A 137 -16.91 2.50 8.47
C GLY A 137 -16.97 3.90 9.03
N ILE A 138 -15.91 4.65 8.74
CA ILE A 138 -15.70 6.03 9.18
C ILE A 138 -16.53 6.98 8.33
N LYS A 139 -16.94 8.11 8.92
CA LYS A 139 -17.68 9.17 8.23
C LYS A 139 -16.90 9.67 7.01
N GLY A 140 -17.57 9.79 5.86
CA GLY A 140 -16.95 10.26 4.62
C GLY A 140 -16.32 9.16 3.76
N THR A 141 -16.30 7.91 4.24
CA THR A 141 -15.97 6.73 3.43
C THR A 141 -17.24 6.12 2.81
N PRO A 142 -17.16 5.39 1.68
CA PRO A 142 -18.32 4.68 1.10
C PRO A 142 -18.93 3.60 2.00
N PHE A 143 -18.22 3.26 3.09
CA PHE A 143 -18.64 2.27 4.07
C PHE A 143 -19.20 2.91 5.35
N GLN A 144 -19.41 4.22 5.40
CA GLN A 144 -19.90 4.92 6.58
C GLN A 144 -21.09 4.20 7.23
N GLY A 145 -20.95 3.88 8.53
CA GLY A 145 -21.99 3.20 9.30
C GLY A 145 -22.12 1.69 9.04
N LYS A 146 -21.43 1.14 8.03
CA LYS A 146 -21.31 -0.31 7.81
C LYS A 146 -20.27 -0.90 8.76
N SER A 147 -20.51 -2.11 9.25
CA SER A 147 -19.52 -2.89 9.99
C SER A 147 -19.01 -3.98 9.06
N LEU A 148 -17.71 -3.97 8.79
CA LEU A 148 -17.02 -4.99 8.02
C LEU A 148 -16.29 -5.94 8.95
N GLN A 149 -16.28 -7.22 8.59
CA GLN A 149 -15.64 -8.28 9.35
C GLN A 149 -14.65 -9.00 8.44
N GLY A 150 -13.47 -9.31 8.97
CA GLY A 150 -12.49 -10.09 8.23
C GLY A 150 -12.96 -11.52 7.99
N THR A 151 -12.44 -12.09 6.91
CA THR A 151 -12.85 -13.38 6.38
C THR A 151 -12.47 -14.51 7.35
N LEU A 152 -13.44 -15.37 7.66
CA LEU A 152 -13.16 -16.62 8.36
C LEU A 152 -12.65 -17.65 7.35
N LEU A 153 -11.38 -18.03 7.52
CA LEU A 153 -10.76 -19.08 6.73
C LEU A 153 -11.12 -20.46 7.30
N SER A 154 -11.45 -21.41 6.43
CA SER A 154 -11.61 -22.82 6.81
C SER A 154 -10.29 -23.41 7.31
N ALA A 155 -10.35 -24.52 8.06
CA ALA A 155 -9.14 -25.20 8.55
C ALA A 155 -8.19 -25.62 7.41
N GLY A 156 -8.74 -25.97 6.24
CA GLY A 156 -7.98 -26.32 5.04
C GLY A 156 -7.25 -25.12 4.44
N GLU A 157 -7.93 -23.98 4.31
CA GLU A 157 -7.33 -22.73 3.83
C GLU A 157 -6.26 -22.22 4.79
N GLN A 158 -6.53 -22.22 6.10
CA GLN A 158 -5.55 -21.83 7.11
C GLN A 158 -4.29 -22.69 7.05
N LYS A 159 -4.43 -24.01 6.86
CA LYS A 159 -3.27 -24.91 6.71
C LYS A 159 -2.47 -24.55 5.46
N ARG A 160 -3.14 -24.37 4.31
CA ARG A 160 -2.50 -23.99 3.05
C ARG A 160 -1.80 -22.64 3.14
N PHE A 161 -2.42 -21.69 3.84
CA PHE A 161 -1.91 -20.34 4.05
C PHE A 161 -0.66 -20.36 4.93
N ARG A 162 -0.66 -21.11 6.04
CA ARG A 162 0.55 -21.32 6.86
C ARG A 162 1.68 -21.99 6.08
N GLU A 163 1.38 -22.96 5.22
CA GLU A 163 2.39 -23.59 4.36
C GLU A 163 2.96 -22.60 3.33
N LEU A 164 2.15 -21.67 2.84
CA LEU A 164 2.57 -20.65 1.89
C LEU A 164 3.37 -19.54 2.57
N GLU A 165 2.93 -19.06 3.73
CA GLU A 165 3.64 -18.08 4.57
C GLU A 165 5.06 -18.57 4.89
N ASN A 166 5.21 -19.84 5.27
CA ASN A 166 6.52 -20.44 5.53
C ASN A 166 7.43 -20.54 4.29
N LYS A 167 6.87 -20.50 3.07
CA LYS A 167 7.62 -20.45 1.81
C LYS A 167 7.88 -19.02 1.33
N LEU A 168 7.03 -18.08 1.69
CA LEU A 168 7.07 -16.66 1.30
C LEU A 168 7.90 -15.79 2.26
N LYS A 169 8.75 -16.41 3.08
CA LYS A 169 9.67 -15.74 4.03
C LYS A 169 10.75 -14.88 3.37
N GLU A 170 10.83 -14.87 2.04
CA GLU A 170 11.73 -13.98 1.32
C GLU A 170 11.29 -12.52 1.53
N ARG A 171 12.27 -11.64 1.77
CA ARG A 171 12.05 -10.19 1.86
C ARG A 171 11.66 -9.70 0.48
N THR A 172 10.41 -9.30 0.36
CA THR A 172 9.82 -8.75 -0.87
C THR A 172 9.41 -7.31 -0.63
N GLY A 173 9.31 -6.55 -1.71
CA GLY A 173 8.88 -5.16 -1.66
C GLY A 173 10.00 -4.17 -2.02
N THR A 174 9.57 -2.99 -2.43
CA THR A 174 10.45 -1.93 -2.89
C THR A 174 11.14 -1.22 -1.70
N VAL A 175 12.48 -1.29 -1.62
CA VAL A 175 13.29 -0.84 -0.46
C VAL A 175 12.98 0.60 -0.04
N GLU A 176 12.70 1.47 -1.00
CA GLU A 176 12.39 2.88 -0.76
C GLU A 176 11.10 3.08 0.04
N PHE A 177 10.11 2.19 -0.11
CA PHE A 177 8.82 2.27 0.58
C PHE A 177 8.72 1.37 1.80
N MET A 178 9.51 0.29 1.84
CA MET A 178 9.55 -0.69 2.94
C MET A 178 9.61 -0.04 4.33
N ALA A 179 8.88 -0.59 5.29
CA ALA A 179 8.89 -0.14 6.68
C ALA A 179 10.27 -0.29 7.33
N MET A 180 10.64 0.62 8.26
CA MET A 180 11.96 0.56 8.90
C MET A 180 12.19 -0.73 9.70
N GLU A 181 11.17 -1.28 10.36
CA GLU A 181 11.25 -2.55 11.11
C GLU A 181 11.60 -3.74 10.19
N LEU A 182 11.21 -3.67 8.91
CA LEU A 182 11.54 -4.67 7.90
C LEU A 182 12.93 -4.44 7.27
N MET A 183 13.63 -3.36 7.61
CA MET A 183 14.99 -3.06 7.14
C MET A 183 16.04 -3.65 8.09
N ASN A 184 17.18 -4.09 7.52
CA ASN A 184 18.33 -4.61 8.27
C ASN A 184 18.08 -5.72 9.33
N VAL A 185 16.92 -6.37 9.32
CA VAL A 185 16.65 -7.55 10.17
C VAL A 185 17.65 -8.67 9.85
N ASP A 186 18.23 -9.25 10.91
CA ASP A 186 19.04 -10.46 10.82
C ASP A 186 18.18 -11.58 10.19
N PRO A 187 18.63 -12.30 9.16
CA PRO A 187 17.90 -13.45 8.61
C PRO A 187 17.44 -14.49 9.64
N LYS A 188 18.04 -14.49 10.84
CA LYS A 188 17.66 -15.35 11.98
C LYS A 188 16.55 -14.77 12.86
N GLN A 189 16.24 -13.48 12.74
CA GLN A 189 15.12 -12.83 13.42
C GLN A 189 13.89 -12.86 12.49
N ASP A 190 12.83 -13.53 12.93
CA ASP A 190 11.59 -13.70 12.17
C ASP A 190 10.68 -12.47 12.40
N VAL A 191 10.97 -11.35 11.73
CA VAL A 191 10.05 -10.20 11.69
C VAL A 191 9.05 -10.47 10.57
N SER A 192 7.85 -10.92 10.95
CA SER A 192 6.76 -11.13 9.98
C SER A 192 6.19 -9.80 9.51
N HIS A 193 5.94 -9.69 8.20
CA HIS A 193 5.31 -8.53 7.60
C HIS A 193 3.86 -8.44 8.07
N GLN A 194 3.47 -7.33 8.69
CA GLN A 194 2.13 -7.06 9.20
C GLN A 194 1.52 -5.80 8.56
N VAL A 195 0.23 -5.56 8.85
CA VAL A 195 -0.54 -4.42 8.34
C VAL A 195 0.15 -3.07 8.57
N HIS A 196 0.73 -2.85 9.74
CA HIS A 196 1.36 -1.57 10.07
C HIS A 196 2.55 -1.25 9.16
N HIS A 197 3.24 -2.27 8.63
CA HIS A 197 4.33 -2.06 7.67
C HIS A 197 3.82 -1.57 6.31
N ASP A 198 2.69 -2.10 5.83
CA ASP A 198 2.05 -1.61 4.60
C ASP A 198 1.53 -0.17 4.81
N LEU A 199 0.96 0.13 5.98
CA LEU A 199 0.51 1.48 6.33
C LEU A 199 1.67 2.49 6.41
N GLU A 200 2.82 2.10 6.96
CA GLU A 200 4.03 2.93 6.91
C GLU A 200 4.52 3.12 5.47
N SER A 201 4.39 2.11 4.62
CA SER A 201 4.77 2.21 3.21
C SER A 201 3.93 3.25 2.47
N PHE A 202 2.63 3.42 2.80
CA PHE A 202 1.81 4.54 2.32
C PHE A 202 2.32 5.91 2.76
N PHE A 203 2.87 6.03 3.98
CA PHE A 203 3.51 7.27 4.42
C PHE A 203 4.76 7.57 3.57
N TRP A 204 5.64 6.59 3.39
CA TRP A 204 6.84 6.77 2.55
C TRP A 204 6.49 7.07 1.10
N LEU A 205 5.41 6.48 0.58
CA LEU A 205 4.85 6.78 -0.73
C LEU A 205 4.43 8.25 -0.83
N LEU A 206 3.73 8.77 0.17
CA LEU A 206 3.35 10.18 0.18
C LEU A 206 4.59 11.10 0.21
N VAL A 207 5.55 10.81 1.09
CA VAL A 207 6.82 11.56 1.18
C VAL A 207 7.55 11.56 -0.17
N TRP A 208 7.60 10.41 -0.84
CA TRP A 208 8.20 10.27 -2.16
C TRP A 208 7.56 11.21 -3.19
N PHE A 209 6.23 11.20 -3.30
CA PHE A 209 5.53 12.06 -4.25
C PHE A 209 5.72 13.54 -3.94
N VAL A 210 5.62 13.90 -2.67
CA VAL A 210 5.74 15.29 -2.24
C VAL A 210 7.13 15.85 -2.51
N LEU A 211 8.20 15.12 -2.20
CA LEU A 211 9.58 15.56 -2.47
C LEU A 211 9.88 15.71 -3.97
N ARG A 212 9.18 14.97 -4.83
CA ARG A 212 9.41 14.99 -6.28
C ARG A 212 8.53 15.99 -7.03
N HIS A 213 7.30 16.20 -6.57
CA HIS A 213 6.24 16.83 -7.35
C HIS A 213 5.64 18.08 -6.71
N THR A 214 6.17 18.55 -5.56
CA THR A 214 5.67 19.75 -4.88
C THR A 214 6.80 20.72 -4.52
N ASN A 215 6.46 21.96 -4.17
CA ASN A 215 7.40 22.97 -3.70
C ASN A 215 7.48 22.95 -2.16
N HIS A 216 8.50 22.28 -1.63
CA HIS A 216 8.72 22.14 -0.19
C HIS A 216 9.83 23.06 0.32
N ASP A 217 9.86 23.31 1.64
CA ASP A 217 10.82 24.20 2.29
C ASP A 217 12.06 23.49 2.89
N HIS A 218 12.20 22.18 2.68
CA HIS A 218 13.36 21.44 3.19
C HIS A 218 14.69 22.08 2.73
N LYS A 219 15.64 22.24 3.67
CA LYS A 219 16.90 22.97 3.47
C LYS A 219 17.76 22.49 2.29
N GLU A 220 17.69 21.21 1.96
CA GLU A 220 18.45 20.59 0.84
C GLU A 220 17.72 20.75 -0.51
N GLY A 221 16.55 21.39 -0.54
CA GLY A 221 15.73 21.54 -1.74
C GLY A 221 15.52 20.20 -2.46
N LYS A 222 15.68 20.20 -3.79
CA LYS A 222 15.54 18.98 -4.60
C LYS A 222 16.49 17.84 -4.21
N GLY A 223 17.63 18.14 -3.57
CA GLY A 223 18.58 17.13 -3.09
C GLY A 223 18.05 16.28 -1.94
N THR A 224 16.99 16.74 -1.26
CA THR A 224 16.31 15.99 -0.19
C THR A 224 15.87 14.60 -0.65
N PHE A 225 15.32 14.50 -1.86
CA PHE A 225 14.88 13.23 -2.41
C PHE A 225 16.01 12.20 -2.47
N ALA A 226 17.15 12.57 -3.05
CA ALA A 226 18.32 11.69 -3.16
C ALA A 226 18.89 11.33 -1.78
N LYS A 227 18.81 12.24 -0.81
CA LYS A 227 19.27 12.00 0.57
C LYS A 227 18.43 10.97 1.32
N VAL A 228 17.14 10.89 1.03
CA VAL A 228 16.24 9.92 1.70
C VAL A 228 16.21 8.62 0.90
N PHE A 229 15.97 8.70 -0.40
CA PHE A 229 15.65 7.56 -1.24
C PHE A 229 16.75 7.15 -2.24
N GLY A 230 17.81 7.93 -2.42
CA GLY A 230 18.83 7.67 -3.44
C GLY A 230 19.70 6.44 -3.15
N THR A 231 20.06 5.69 -4.18
CA THR A 231 20.91 4.49 -4.07
C THR A 231 22.40 4.81 -3.87
N ASN A 232 22.85 5.99 -4.31
CA ASN A 232 24.27 6.38 -4.33
C ASN A 232 24.75 7.05 -3.03
N TYR A 233 23.94 7.01 -1.97
CA TYR A 233 24.30 7.62 -0.69
C TYR A 233 25.03 6.61 0.22
N HIS A 234 26.26 6.25 -0.19
CA HIS A 234 27.03 5.12 0.36
C HIS A 234 27.46 5.23 1.83
N LYS A 235 27.23 6.37 2.50
CA LYS A 235 27.68 6.60 3.88
C LYS A 235 26.67 6.17 4.95
N THR A 236 25.42 5.88 4.58
CA THR A 236 24.35 5.56 5.52
C THR A 236 23.37 4.56 4.91
N THR A 237 22.81 3.66 5.72
CA THR A 237 21.78 2.70 5.28
C THR A 237 20.47 3.42 4.90
N HIS A 238 19.56 2.74 4.19
CA HIS A 238 18.22 3.30 3.92
C HIS A 238 17.44 3.57 5.21
N GLN A 239 17.57 2.68 6.19
CA GLN A 239 16.92 2.80 7.50
C GLN A 239 17.40 4.04 8.25
N GLU A 240 18.71 4.25 8.37
CA GLU A 240 19.28 5.42 9.04
C GLU A 240 18.80 6.73 8.41
N ARG A 241 18.62 6.76 7.09
CA ARG A 241 18.12 7.95 6.38
C ARG A 241 16.66 8.24 6.71
N LYS A 242 15.82 7.20 6.75
CA LYS A 242 14.41 7.29 7.16
C LYS A 242 14.29 7.74 8.62
N GLU A 243 15.06 7.13 9.52
CA GLU A 243 15.10 7.49 10.94
C GLU A 243 15.53 8.96 11.14
N ASN A 244 16.61 9.39 10.49
CA ASN A 244 17.07 10.78 10.53
C ASN A 244 16.01 11.79 10.04
N MET A 245 15.15 11.36 9.12
CA MET A 245 14.07 12.18 8.60
C MET A 245 12.90 12.29 9.59
N LEU A 246 12.59 11.20 10.29
CA LEU A 246 11.56 11.15 11.33
C LEU A 246 11.94 11.93 12.60
N LEU A 247 13.21 11.89 13.00
CA LEU A 247 13.70 12.53 14.24
C LEU A 247 13.91 14.07 14.15
N ARG A 248 13.71 14.68 12.97
CA ARG A 248 13.93 16.11 12.75
C ARG A 248 12.62 16.84 12.50
N LYS A 249 12.65 18.17 12.64
CA LYS A 249 11.55 19.02 12.17
C LYS A 249 11.27 18.70 10.70
N PHE A 250 10.03 18.29 10.41
CA PHE A 250 9.62 18.00 9.05
C PHE A 250 9.53 19.26 8.20
N PHE A 251 9.63 19.07 6.90
CA PHE A 251 9.42 20.14 5.93
C PHE A 251 7.92 20.42 5.74
N THR A 252 7.63 21.60 5.23
CA THR A 252 6.29 22.03 4.86
C THR A 252 6.19 22.26 3.36
N ILE A 253 4.95 22.28 2.86
CA ILE A 253 4.62 22.53 1.46
C ILE A 253 4.13 23.95 1.33
N LYS A 254 4.86 24.74 0.53
CA LYS A 254 4.60 26.17 0.39
C LYS A 254 3.20 26.39 -0.17
N GLY A 255 2.39 27.17 0.54
CA GLY A 255 1.02 27.49 0.15
C GLY A 255 0.02 26.33 0.31
N ASN A 256 0.40 25.23 0.95
CA ASN A 256 -0.47 24.07 1.14
C ASN A 256 -0.44 23.59 2.60
N THR A 257 -1.19 24.29 3.44
CA THR A 257 -1.35 24.01 4.86
C THR A 257 -1.95 22.62 5.12
N PRO A 258 -2.99 22.16 4.40
CA PRO A 258 -3.55 20.82 4.61
C PRO A 258 -2.54 19.69 4.38
N LEU A 259 -1.77 19.74 3.29
CA LEU A 259 -0.77 18.73 3.00
C LEU A 259 0.39 18.77 4.02
N SER A 260 0.80 19.98 4.42
CA SER A 260 1.82 20.15 5.47
C SER A 260 1.38 19.58 6.81
N TYR A 261 0.10 19.76 7.16
CA TYR A 261 -0.52 19.18 8.35
C TYR A 261 -0.51 17.65 8.29
N LEU A 262 -1.00 17.07 7.19
CA LEU A 262 -1.05 15.62 7.00
C LEU A 262 0.33 14.98 7.15
N LEU A 263 1.35 15.55 6.49
CA LEU A 263 2.72 15.06 6.55
C LEU A 263 3.27 15.04 7.98
N GLN A 264 3.05 16.11 8.74
CA GLN A 264 3.50 16.20 10.14
C GLN A 264 2.72 15.26 11.06
N ARG A 265 1.41 15.10 10.85
CA ARG A 265 0.58 14.16 11.62
C ARG A 265 1.03 12.72 11.38
N LEU A 266 1.20 12.32 10.12
CA LEU A 266 1.68 10.99 9.77
C LEU A 266 3.12 10.77 10.26
N GLN A 267 4.00 11.76 10.14
CA GLN A 267 5.35 11.69 10.71
C GLN A 267 5.28 11.40 12.22
N SER A 268 4.43 12.12 12.98
CA SER A 268 4.26 11.86 14.42
C SER A 268 3.80 10.44 14.68
N MET A 269 2.79 9.95 13.96
CA MET A 269 2.26 8.60 14.13
C MET A 269 3.31 7.52 13.85
N VAL A 270 4.06 7.65 12.75
CA VAL A 270 5.15 6.73 12.41
C VAL A 270 6.25 6.83 13.47
N SER A 271 6.68 8.04 13.83
CA SER A 271 7.67 8.26 14.88
C SER A 271 7.24 7.66 16.21
N ASP A 272 6.00 7.81 16.65
CA ASP A 272 5.51 7.27 17.93
C ASP A 272 5.51 5.74 17.95
N ALA A 273 5.22 5.09 16.80
CA ALA A 273 5.33 3.64 16.66
C ALA A 273 6.78 3.13 16.87
N TYR A 274 7.79 3.99 16.64
CA TYR A 274 9.21 3.66 16.80
C TYR A 274 9.88 4.25 18.06
N ILE A 275 9.50 5.45 18.51
CA ILE A 275 10.15 6.24 19.58
C ILE A 275 9.63 5.86 20.97
N LEU A 276 8.39 5.39 21.10
CA LEU A 276 7.88 4.83 22.36
C LEU A 276 8.61 3.54 22.79
N ASN A 277 9.54 3.04 21.96
CA ASN A 277 10.45 1.94 22.27
C ASN A 277 11.69 2.34 23.10
N VAL A 278 11.87 3.62 23.44
CA VAL A 278 12.92 4.03 24.40
C VAL A 278 12.34 3.93 25.81
N PRO A 279 12.91 3.12 26.73
CA PRO A 279 12.47 3.07 28.12
C PRO A 279 12.58 4.48 28.72
N LYS A 280 11.46 5.18 28.86
CA LYS A 280 11.40 6.41 29.65
C LYS A 280 11.58 5.99 31.10
N PHE A 281 12.78 6.20 31.66
CA PHE A 281 13.13 6.07 33.09
C PHE A 281 12.09 5.29 33.93
N GLY A 282 12.15 3.96 33.87
CA GLY A 282 11.21 3.09 34.55
C GLY A 282 10.96 1.80 33.78
N ASN A 283 10.75 0.69 34.50
CA ASN A 283 10.55 -0.66 33.97
C ASN A 283 9.19 -0.85 33.26
N VAL A 284 8.77 0.09 32.40
CA VAL A 284 7.55 -0.05 31.61
C VAL A 284 7.95 -0.32 30.17
N THR A 285 7.98 -1.60 29.79
CA THR A 285 7.97 -2.03 28.40
C THR A 285 6.57 -1.73 27.84
N GLN A 286 6.37 -0.54 27.27
CA GLN A 286 5.16 -0.28 26.48
C GLN A 286 5.31 -1.04 25.16
N THR A 287 4.36 -1.91 24.86
CA THR A 287 4.25 -2.50 23.53
C THR A 287 3.95 -1.38 22.52
N PRO A 288 4.63 -1.34 21.36
CA PRO A 288 4.36 -0.35 20.33
C PRO A 288 2.86 -0.30 20.02
N VAL A 289 2.29 0.90 19.89
CA VAL A 289 0.96 1.06 19.31
C VAL A 289 1.14 0.99 17.79
N PRO A 290 0.69 -0.07 17.11
CA PRO A 290 0.89 -0.20 15.67
C PRO A 290 0.10 0.89 14.94
N LEU A 291 0.59 1.31 13.76
CA LEU A 291 -0.21 2.10 12.82
C LEU A 291 -1.49 1.32 12.47
N THR A 292 -2.65 1.96 12.61
CA THR A 292 -3.96 1.34 12.34
C THR A 292 -4.65 2.01 11.15
N TYR A 293 -5.59 1.30 10.52
CA TYR A 293 -6.42 1.88 9.46
C TYR A 293 -7.21 3.09 9.94
N ASP A 294 -7.78 3.04 11.15
CA ASP A 294 -8.59 4.14 11.69
C ASP A 294 -7.76 5.41 11.84
N ALA A 295 -6.57 5.31 12.45
CA ALA A 295 -5.70 6.45 12.65
C ALA A 295 -5.18 7.03 11.32
N MET A 296 -4.85 6.16 10.35
CA MET A 296 -4.42 6.59 9.02
C MET A 296 -5.55 7.30 8.28
N LEU A 297 -6.73 6.67 8.17
CA LEU A 297 -7.87 7.24 7.44
C LEU A 297 -8.35 8.55 8.09
N GLU A 298 -8.39 8.61 9.42
CA GLU A 298 -8.72 9.84 10.15
C GLU A 298 -7.75 10.98 9.82
N ALA A 299 -6.44 10.73 9.83
CA ALA A 299 -5.44 11.73 9.48
C ALA A 299 -5.66 12.28 8.05
N PHE A 300 -5.96 11.40 7.08
CA PHE A 300 -6.26 11.79 5.71
C PHE A 300 -7.56 12.59 5.60
N ASP A 301 -8.64 12.14 6.23
CA ASP A 301 -9.95 12.79 6.14
C ASP A 301 -9.98 14.15 6.86
N GLU A 302 -9.30 14.29 7.99
CA GLU A 302 -9.09 15.58 8.65
C GLU A 302 -8.40 16.57 7.70
N ALA A 303 -7.28 16.17 7.08
CA ALA A 303 -6.55 17.02 6.14
C ALA A 303 -7.40 17.38 4.91
N LEU A 304 -8.14 16.43 4.35
CA LEU A 304 -9.05 16.68 3.22
C LEU A 304 -10.20 17.64 3.58
N GLY A 305 -10.62 17.65 4.84
CA GLY A 305 -11.62 18.57 5.39
C GLY A 305 -11.10 19.99 5.69
N MET A 306 -9.78 20.20 5.71
CA MET A 306 -9.19 21.52 5.94
C MET A 306 -9.43 22.48 4.76
N LYS A 307 -9.52 23.78 5.09
CA LYS A 307 -9.45 24.87 4.10
C LYS A 307 -7.99 25.14 3.71
N GLY A 308 -7.77 25.79 2.57
CA GLY A 308 -6.44 26.19 2.11
C GLY A 308 -5.74 25.17 1.21
N TRP A 309 -6.51 24.30 0.54
CA TRP A 309 -6.03 23.55 -0.61
C TRP A 309 -5.83 24.53 -1.79
N PRO A 310 -4.68 24.53 -2.47
CA PRO A 310 -4.48 25.31 -3.69
C PRO A 310 -5.33 24.75 -4.85
N GLU A 311 -5.66 25.61 -5.82
CA GLU A 311 -6.52 25.26 -6.96
C GLU A 311 -5.74 24.72 -8.18
N ASP A 312 -4.47 25.11 -8.34
CA ASP A 312 -3.63 24.80 -9.52
C ASP A 312 -2.24 24.24 -9.13
N ASP A 313 -2.19 23.25 -8.24
CA ASP A 313 -0.93 22.62 -7.81
C ASP A 313 -0.71 21.23 -8.45
N VAL A 314 -0.78 21.20 -9.78
CA VAL A 314 -0.46 20.02 -10.60
C VAL A 314 0.92 19.47 -10.26
N ALA A 315 1.11 18.17 -10.50
CA ALA A 315 2.39 17.51 -10.29
C ALA A 315 3.53 18.22 -11.02
N ILE A 316 4.53 18.72 -10.29
CA ILE A 316 5.74 19.29 -10.90
C ILE A 316 6.48 18.14 -11.62
N PRO A 317 6.83 18.27 -12.91
CA PRO A 317 7.59 17.24 -13.60
C PRO A 317 8.92 16.97 -12.89
N PHE A 318 9.12 15.73 -12.48
CA PHE A 318 10.37 15.36 -11.81
C PHE A 318 11.48 15.23 -12.85
N LYS A 319 12.50 16.07 -12.73
CA LYS A 319 13.78 15.91 -13.43
C LYS A 319 14.79 15.32 -12.44
N PRO A 320 15.30 14.10 -12.67
CA PRO A 320 16.31 13.52 -11.79
C PRO A 320 17.53 14.46 -11.73
N PRO A 321 18.20 14.57 -10.57
CA PRO A 321 19.35 15.47 -10.40
C PRO A 321 20.58 15.14 -11.28
N TYR A 322 20.52 14.06 -12.08
CA TYR A 322 21.58 13.60 -12.98
C TYR A 322 21.05 13.19 -14.37
N SER A 323 20.08 13.93 -14.93
CA SER A 323 19.66 13.79 -16.34
C SER A 323 20.50 14.68 -17.26
#